data_AF-A0A2E8E9B6-F1
#
_entry.id   AF-A0A2E8E9B6-F1
#
_cell.length_a   1.000
_cell.length_b   1.000
_cell.length_c   1.000
_cell.angle_alpha   90.00
_cell.angle_beta   90.00
_cell.angle_gamma   90.00
#
_symmetry.space_group_name_H-M   'P 1'
#
loop_
_entity.id
_entity.type
_entity.pdbx_description
1 polymer ?
#
loop_
_entity_poly.entity_id
_entity_poly.type
_entity_poly.pdbx_seq_one_letter_code
_entity_poly.pdbx_strand_id
1 'polypeptide(L)'
;MTPIAFLSRLRCRTVRSWVSVAHDGELSLERQVAMDAHLARCARCRRIRDELALLRIALIQGATEHRAEDEAFARLAPEVLARTTLEQDASLGRRVRELVEEGHRLWFIGGALAATMTVAVLVATVLSLATPVHPRSLARVLRTSSRLGTNANPISLAKGVTWAGPAEGSFAYAAQLLPRVLADTRAAAMLMQPLPPLLLENLALTAVVTREGELASVEVLRESAPDADLARAVSRLASGVRFVPARAAGAPVAVSVIWLIERMTVRAES
;
A
#
# COMPACT_ATOMS: atom_id res chain seq x y z
N MET A 1 -12.73 -9.32 4.64
CA MET A 1 -13.64 -9.44 3.48
C MET A 1 -13.36 -8.27 2.53
N THR A 2 -12.89 -8.55 1.32
CA THR A 2 -12.41 -7.56 0.35
C THR A 2 -13.58 -6.95 -0.45
N PRO A 3 -13.71 -5.61 -0.52
CA PRO A 3 -14.84 -4.94 -1.20
C PRO A 3 -14.89 -5.18 -2.72
N ILE A 4 -13.82 -5.71 -3.31
CA ILE A 4 -13.70 -5.93 -4.75
C ILE A 4 -14.56 -7.12 -5.24
N ALA A 5 -14.82 -8.12 -4.39
CA ALA A 5 -15.57 -9.30 -4.80
C ALA A 5 -17.07 -8.99 -5.06
N PHE A 6 -17.65 -8.00 -4.36
CA PHE A 6 -19.07 -7.66 -4.48
C PHE A 6 -19.41 -6.98 -5.82
N LEU A 7 -18.45 -6.23 -6.39
CA LEU A 7 -18.62 -5.53 -7.67
C LEU A 7 -18.84 -6.45 -8.87
N SER A 8 -18.51 -7.74 -8.73
CA SER A 8 -18.60 -8.72 -9.82
C SER A 8 -20.01 -9.30 -10.03
N ARG A 9 -20.97 -9.00 -9.14
CA ARG A 9 -22.33 -9.57 -9.19
C ARG A 9 -23.47 -8.56 -9.41
N LEU A 10 -23.16 -7.36 -9.90
CA LEU A 10 -24.21 -6.40 -10.28
C LEU A 10 -24.95 -6.89 -11.52
N ARG A 11 -26.27 -7.09 -11.38
CA ARG A 11 -27.14 -7.48 -12.49
C ARG A 11 -27.42 -6.28 -13.39
N CYS A 12 -27.47 -6.50 -14.71
CA CYS A 12 -27.76 -5.45 -15.69
C CYS A 12 -29.05 -4.66 -15.38
N ARG A 13 -30.07 -5.32 -14.79
CA ARG A 13 -31.34 -4.69 -14.40
C ARG A 13 -31.14 -3.57 -13.37
N THR A 14 -30.31 -3.82 -12.35
CA THR A 14 -29.99 -2.85 -11.29
C THR A 14 -29.22 -1.67 -11.86
N VAL A 15 -28.24 -1.95 -12.72
CA VAL A 15 -27.45 -0.90 -13.37
C VAL A 15 -28.33 -0.02 -14.25
N ARG A 16 -29.29 -0.59 -14.99
CA ARG A 16 -30.24 0.19 -15.79
C ARG A 16 -31.09 1.15 -14.94
N SER A 17 -31.59 0.71 -13.79
CA SER A 17 -32.31 1.62 -12.89
C SER A 17 -31.40 2.70 -12.29
N TRP A 18 -30.10 2.41 -12.13
CA TRP A 18 -29.15 3.41 -11.62
C TRP A 18 -28.74 4.43 -12.67
N VAL A 19 -28.71 4.06 -13.95
CA VAL A 19 -28.35 4.99 -15.03
C VAL A 19 -29.34 6.17 -15.11
N SER A 20 -30.65 5.95 -14.90
CA SER A 20 -31.62 7.05 -14.86
C SER A 20 -31.41 7.94 -13.63
N VAL A 21 -31.28 7.34 -12.44
CA VAL A 21 -31.05 8.07 -11.18
C VAL A 21 -29.72 8.84 -11.19
N ALA A 22 -28.68 8.28 -11.82
CA ALA A 22 -27.40 8.95 -12.01
C ALA A 22 -27.51 10.18 -12.92
N HIS A 23 -28.44 10.16 -13.88
CA HIS A 23 -28.68 11.30 -14.76
C HIS A 23 -29.29 12.48 -13.97
N ASP A 24 -30.08 12.20 -12.94
CA ASP A 24 -30.68 13.19 -12.05
C ASP A 24 -29.72 13.64 -10.93
N GLY A 25 -28.52 13.05 -10.84
CA GLY A 25 -27.52 13.38 -9.81
C GLY A 25 -27.83 12.81 -8.43
N GLU A 26 -28.80 11.91 -8.31
CA GLU A 26 -29.25 11.36 -7.02
C GLU A 26 -28.49 10.10 -6.58
N LEU A 27 -27.54 9.64 -7.39
CA LEU A 27 -26.80 8.41 -7.11
C LEU A 27 -25.64 8.67 -6.15
N SER A 28 -25.57 7.90 -5.05
CA SER A 28 -24.43 7.99 -4.13
C SER A 28 -23.11 7.61 -4.80
N LEU A 29 -22.00 8.20 -4.33
CA LEU A 29 -20.66 8.01 -4.92
C LEU A 29 -20.26 6.53 -5.03
N GLU A 30 -20.52 5.73 -3.99
CA GLU A 30 -20.23 4.29 -4.00
C GLU A 30 -20.99 3.55 -5.11
N ARG A 31 -22.27 3.87 -5.30
CA ARG A 31 -23.09 3.29 -6.37
C ARG A 31 -22.64 3.78 -7.75
N GLN A 32 -22.16 5.01 -7.85
CA GLN A 32 -21.61 5.56 -9.09
C GLN A 32 -20.35 4.81 -9.54
N VAL A 33 -19.39 4.59 -8.62
CA VAL A 33 -18.19 3.79 -8.91
C VAL A 33 -18.56 2.35 -9.32
N ALA A 34 -19.53 1.75 -8.63
CA ALA A 34 -20.01 0.41 -8.93
C ALA A 34 -20.72 0.32 -10.29
N MET A 35 -21.52 1.33 -10.65
CA MET A 35 -22.14 1.49 -11.96
C MET A 35 -21.08 1.61 -13.05
N ASP A 36 -20.10 2.50 -12.88
CA ASP A 36 -19.04 2.76 -13.86
C ASP A 36 -18.18 1.51 -14.10
N ALA A 37 -17.85 0.77 -13.03
CA ALA A 37 -17.15 -0.51 -13.15
C ALA A 37 -17.94 -1.55 -13.98
N HIS A 38 -19.27 -1.57 -13.85
CA HIS A 38 -20.12 -2.43 -14.67
C HIS A 38 -20.21 -1.94 -16.13
N LEU A 39 -20.38 -0.63 -16.35
CA LEU A 39 -20.45 -0.02 -17.69
C LEU A 39 -19.15 -0.25 -18.48
N ALA A 40 -18.00 -0.27 -17.81
CA ALA A 40 -16.70 -0.59 -18.39
C ALA A 40 -16.65 -2.02 -18.99
N ARG A 41 -17.46 -2.95 -18.49
CA ARG A 41 -17.47 -4.37 -18.93
C ARG A 41 -18.68 -4.75 -19.78
N CYS A 42 -19.82 -4.08 -19.60
CA CYS A 42 -21.08 -4.43 -20.27
C CYS A 42 -21.43 -3.44 -21.40
N ALA A 43 -21.18 -3.82 -22.65
CA ALA A 43 -21.48 -2.98 -23.83
C ALA A 43 -22.98 -2.63 -23.94
N ARG A 44 -23.88 -3.51 -23.51
CA ARG A 44 -25.33 -3.29 -23.57
C ARG A 44 -25.79 -2.17 -22.63
N CYS A 45 -25.28 -2.14 -21.39
CA CYS A 45 -25.59 -1.07 -20.45
C CYS A 45 -24.95 0.26 -20.85
N ARG A 46 -23.76 0.22 -21.48
CA ARG A 46 -23.10 1.41 -22.03
C ARG A 46 -23.94 2.06 -23.13
N ARG A 47 -24.43 1.25 -24.09
CA ARG A 47 -25.31 1.74 -25.16
C ARG A 47 -26.53 2.47 -24.63
N ILE A 48 -27.17 1.95 -23.58
CA ILE A 48 -28.33 2.61 -22.94
C ILE A 48 -27.95 3.97 -22.33
N ARG A 49 -26.80 4.07 -21.67
CA ARG A 49 -26.31 5.34 -21.14
C ARG A 49 -26.06 6.35 -22.27
N ASP A 50 -25.46 5.91 -23.35
CA ASP A 50 -25.14 6.76 -24.49
C ASP A 50 -26.43 7.19 -25.23
N GLU A 51 -27.43 6.30 -25.36
CA GLU A 51 -28.77 6.62 -25.88
C GLU A 51 -29.47 7.70 -25.04
N LEU A 52 -29.42 7.59 -23.70
CA LEU A 52 -29.98 8.59 -22.80
C LEU A 52 -29.24 9.94 -22.91
N ALA A 53 -27.92 9.91 -23.05
CA ALA A 53 -27.12 11.12 -23.26
C ALA A 53 -27.47 11.81 -24.59
N LEU A 54 -27.65 11.03 -25.67
CA LEU A 54 -28.11 11.56 -26.96
C LEU A 54 -29.52 12.13 -26.88
N LEU A 55 -30.44 11.44 -26.20
CA LEU A 55 -31.80 11.95 -25.98
C LEU A 55 -31.78 13.29 -25.23
N ARG A 56 -30.94 13.42 -24.20
CA ARG A 56 -30.76 14.67 -23.47
C ARG A 56 -30.29 15.80 -24.39
N ILE A 57 -29.28 15.54 -25.23
CA ILE A 57 -28.77 16.54 -26.18
C ILE A 57 -29.87 16.96 -27.15
N ALA A 58 -30.61 16.00 -27.72
CA ALA A 58 -31.71 16.27 -28.63
C ALA A 58 -32.84 17.08 -27.95
N LEU A 59 -33.18 16.76 -26.70
CA LEU A 59 -34.17 17.50 -25.92
C LEU A 59 -33.71 18.93 -25.61
N ILE A 60 -32.44 19.13 -25.27
CA ILE A 60 -31.89 20.46 -25.04
C ILE A 60 -31.91 21.27 -26.33
N GLN A 61 -31.48 20.67 -27.45
CA GLN A 61 -31.49 21.32 -28.76
C GLN A 61 -32.91 21.71 -29.20
N GLY A 62 -33.86 20.78 -29.12
CA GLY A 62 -35.26 21.08 -29.43
C GLY A 62 -35.86 22.14 -28.50
N ALA A 63 -35.53 22.11 -27.20
CA ALA A 63 -35.96 23.14 -26.26
C ALA A 63 -35.33 24.52 -26.54
N THR A 64 -34.12 24.57 -27.09
CA THR A 64 -33.51 25.85 -27.52
C THR A 64 -34.13 26.38 -28.80
N GLU A 65 -34.45 25.51 -29.76
CA GLU A 65 -35.11 25.90 -31.01
C GLU A 65 -36.52 26.45 -30.76
N HIS A 66 -37.29 25.79 -29.90
CA HIS A 66 -38.65 26.25 -29.57
C HIS A 66 -38.70 27.51 -28.70
N ARG A 67 -37.61 27.83 -27.98
CA ARG A 67 -37.52 29.04 -27.15
C ARG A 67 -37.23 30.32 -27.93
N ALA A 68 -36.75 30.22 -29.17
CA ALA A 68 -36.36 31.39 -29.96
C ALA A 68 -37.55 32.30 -30.32
N GLU A 69 -38.79 31.81 -30.25
CA GLU A 69 -40.01 32.56 -30.59
C GLU A 69 -40.62 33.30 -29.39
N ASP A 70 -40.21 33.00 -28.14
CA ASP A 70 -40.71 33.66 -26.94
C ASP A 70 -39.87 34.92 -26.60
N GLU A 71 -40.27 36.07 -27.15
CA GLU A 71 -39.69 37.40 -26.83
C GLU A 71 -39.64 37.69 -25.31
N ALA A 72 -40.55 37.09 -24.54
CA ALA A 72 -40.57 37.20 -23.08
C ALA A 72 -39.37 36.51 -22.41
N PHE A 73 -38.98 35.32 -22.89
CA PHE A 73 -37.80 34.60 -22.38
C PHE A 73 -36.49 35.23 -22.88
N ALA A 74 -36.49 35.86 -24.05
CA ALA A 74 -35.34 36.58 -24.59
C ALA A 74 -34.92 37.76 -23.69
N ARG A 75 -35.82 38.34 -22.90
CA ARG A 75 -35.50 39.39 -21.90
C ARG A 75 -35.07 38.84 -20.55
N LEU A 76 -35.62 37.69 -20.14
CA LEU A 76 -35.27 37.04 -18.87
C LEU A 76 -33.89 36.37 -18.92
N ALA A 77 -33.49 35.82 -20.07
CA ALA A 77 -32.18 35.18 -20.23
C ALA A 77 -31.00 36.13 -19.92
N PRO A 78 -30.89 37.34 -20.51
CA PRO A 78 -29.81 38.27 -20.18
C PRO A 78 -29.93 38.83 -18.76
N GLU A 79 -31.12 38.96 -18.19
CA GLU A 79 -31.29 39.42 -16.81
C GLU A 79 -30.83 38.35 -15.79
N VAL A 80 -31.25 37.10 -15.98
CA VAL A 80 -30.79 35.98 -15.15
C VAL A 80 -29.29 35.77 -15.34
N LEU A 81 -28.79 35.81 -16.59
CA LEU A 81 -27.36 35.72 -16.86
C LEU A 81 -26.60 36.86 -16.19
N ALA A 82 -27.04 38.12 -16.34
CA ALA A 82 -26.44 39.28 -15.68
C ALA A 82 -26.45 39.14 -14.15
N ARG A 83 -27.55 38.66 -13.57
CA ARG A 83 -27.65 38.40 -12.13
C ARG A 83 -26.72 37.27 -11.70
N THR A 84 -26.66 36.16 -12.42
CA THR A 84 -25.71 35.08 -12.12
C THR A 84 -24.26 35.49 -12.33
N THR A 85 -23.94 36.32 -13.32
CA THR A 85 -22.57 36.85 -13.50
C THR A 85 -22.23 37.82 -12.37
N LEU A 86 -23.18 38.65 -11.91
CA LEU A 86 -22.98 39.53 -10.76
C LEU A 86 -22.82 38.75 -9.44
N GLU A 87 -23.61 37.70 -9.23
CA GLU A 87 -23.46 36.80 -8.07
C GLU A 87 -22.16 36.00 -8.15
N GLN A 88 -21.76 35.56 -9.36
CA GLN A 88 -20.48 34.90 -9.60
C GLN A 88 -19.31 35.85 -9.37
N ASP A 89 -19.35 37.09 -9.86
CA ASP A 89 -18.30 38.09 -9.63
C ASP A 89 -18.22 38.50 -8.16
N ALA A 90 -19.35 38.59 -7.46
CA ALA A 90 -19.37 38.81 -6.01
C ALA A 90 -18.83 37.60 -5.22
N SER A 91 -19.05 36.38 -5.72
CA SER A 91 -18.51 35.15 -5.12
C SER A 91 -17.04 34.93 -5.48
N LEU A 92 -16.60 35.37 -6.66
CA LEU A 92 -15.22 35.37 -7.13
C LEU A 92 -14.42 36.43 -6.39
N GLY A 93 -14.95 37.62 -6.17
CA GLY A 93 -14.31 38.64 -5.34
C GLY A 93 -14.09 38.16 -3.90
N ARG A 94 -15.08 37.47 -3.31
CA ARG A 94 -14.92 36.82 -2.00
C ARG A 94 -13.92 35.68 -2.04
N ARG A 95 -13.98 34.78 -3.03
CA ARG A 95 -13.01 33.69 -3.20
C ARG A 95 -11.61 34.18 -3.49
N VAL A 96 -11.43 35.26 -4.24
CA VAL A 96 -10.12 35.86 -4.52
C VAL A 96 -9.58 36.53 -3.27
N ARG A 97 -10.43 37.21 -2.49
CA ARG A 97 -10.01 37.77 -1.20
C ARG A 97 -9.64 36.67 -0.20
N GLU A 98 -10.43 35.59 -0.13
CA GLU A 98 -10.11 34.39 0.65
C GLU A 98 -8.82 33.74 0.15
N LEU A 99 -8.63 33.55 -1.17
CA LEU A 99 -7.41 32.99 -1.75
C LEU A 99 -6.17 33.90 -1.61
N VAL A 100 -6.34 35.21 -1.48
CA VAL A 100 -5.25 36.16 -1.22
C VAL A 100 -4.87 36.14 0.27
N GLU A 101 -5.85 36.04 1.17
CA GLU A 101 -5.60 35.81 2.60
C GLU A 101 -4.98 34.42 2.84
N GLU A 102 -5.43 33.39 2.11
CA GLU A 102 -4.81 32.06 2.05
C GLU A 102 -3.43 32.12 1.35
N GLY A 103 -3.26 33.04 0.40
CA GLY A 103 -2.04 33.26 -0.37
C GLY A 103 -0.88 33.73 0.49
N HIS A 104 -1.15 34.52 1.53
CA HIS A 104 -0.14 34.89 2.51
C HIS A 104 0.29 33.68 3.35
N ARG A 105 -0.67 32.80 3.71
CA ARG A 105 -0.40 31.51 4.36
C ARG A 105 0.40 30.55 3.47
N LEU A 106 0.09 30.51 2.18
CA LEU A 106 0.83 29.76 1.17
C LEU A 106 2.24 30.31 0.96
N TRP A 107 2.46 31.62 1.11
CA TRP A 107 3.79 32.21 1.11
C TRP A 107 4.63 31.77 2.31
N PHE A 108 4.03 31.65 3.50
CA PHE A 108 4.73 31.11 4.68
C PHE A 108 5.03 29.62 4.54
N ILE A 109 4.09 28.81 4.04
CA ILE A 109 4.29 27.37 3.81
C ILE A 109 5.31 27.14 2.67
N GLY A 110 5.21 27.91 1.59
CA GLY A 110 6.11 27.86 0.45
C GLY A 110 7.53 28.31 0.82
N GLY A 111 7.67 29.34 1.64
CA GLY A 111 8.97 29.80 2.16
C GLY A 111 9.66 28.73 3.01
N ALA A 112 8.91 28.05 3.88
CA ALA A 112 9.44 26.93 4.68
C ALA A 112 9.91 25.77 3.80
N LEU A 113 9.15 25.40 2.76
CA LEU A 113 9.52 24.35 1.81
C LEU A 113 10.74 24.72 0.96
N ALA A 114 10.84 25.98 0.51
CA ALA A 114 12.01 26.45 -0.23
C ALA A 114 13.28 26.42 0.63
N ALA A 115 13.17 26.80 1.90
CA ALA A 115 14.28 26.73 2.85
C ALA A 115 14.73 25.29 3.10
N THR A 116 13.79 24.34 3.33
CA THR A 116 14.14 22.93 3.55
C THR A 116 14.75 22.30 2.30
N MET A 117 14.25 22.60 1.11
CA MET A 117 14.85 22.16 -0.15
C MET A 117 16.25 22.71 -0.33
N THR A 118 16.48 23.98 0.00
CA THR A 118 17.81 24.60 -0.07
C THR A 118 18.79 23.91 0.87
N VAL A 119 18.39 23.64 2.11
CA VAL A 119 19.20 22.90 3.08
C VAL A 119 19.48 21.46 2.60
N ALA A 120 18.48 20.76 2.07
CA ALA A 120 18.64 19.41 1.56
C ALA A 120 19.61 19.34 0.38
N VAL A 121 19.53 20.30 -0.56
CA VAL A 121 20.48 20.42 -1.68
C VAL A 121 21.88 20.72 -1.17
N LEU A 122 22.03 21.61 -0.19
CA LEU A 122 23.33 21.92 0.40
C LEU A 122 23.95 20.69 1.06
N VAL A 123 23.17 19.95 1.86
CA VAL A 123 23.60 18.71 2.51
C VAL A 123 23.96 17.64 1.48
N ALA A 124 23.14 17.45 0.45
CA ALA A 124 23.42 16.52 -0.64
C ALA A 124 24.70 16.90 -1.40
N THR A 125 24.94 18.19 -1.62
CA THR A 125 26.15 18.70 -2.29
C THR A 125 27.39 18.44 -1.44
N VAL A 126 27.34 18.74 -0.13
CA VAL A 126 28.43 18.46 0.80
C VAL A 126 28.70 16.96 0.89
N LEU A 127 27.65 16.12 0.99
CA LEU A 127 27.79 14.66 0.98
C LEU A 127 28.39 14.17 -0.33
N SER A 128 27.98 14.70 -1.48
CA SER A 128 28.51 14.29 -2.78
C SER A 128 29.97 14.70 -3.00
N LEU A 129 30.42 15.79 -2.37
CA LEU A 129 31.81 16.25 -2.45
C LEU A 129 32.70 15.56 -1.41
N ALA A 130 32.16 15.24 -0.23
CA ALA A 130 32.88 14.61 0.86
C ALA A 130 32.92 13.08 0.75
N THR A 131 31.99 12.45 0.03
CA THR A 131 32.01 11.01 -0.20
C THR A 131 32.68 10.72 -1.55
N PRO A 132 33.85 10.06 -1.60
CA PRO A 132 34.40 9.58 -2.86
C PRO A 132 33.44 8.52 -3.43
N VAL A 133 32.57 8.95 -4.35
CA VAL A 133 31.60 8.09 -5.04
C VAL A 133 32.38 7.08 -5.87
N HIS A 134 32.47 5.83 -5.40
CA HIS A 134 32.89 4.72 -6.25
C HIS A 134 31.75 4.38 -7.23
N PRO A 135 31.94 4.52 -8.57
CA PRO A 135 30.89 4.38 -9.59
C PRO A 135 30.40 2.93 -9.83
N ARG A 136 30.41 2.06 -8.82
CA ARG A 136 30.00 0.63 -8.93
C ARG A 136 28.65 0.29 -8.28
N SER A 137 27.88 1.26 -7.76
CA SER A 137 26.79 0.92 -6.82
C SER A 137 25.39 0.79 -7.43
N LEU A 138 24.94 1.62 -8.38
CA LEU A 138 23.54 1.55 -8.84
C LEU A 138 23.22 0.33 -9.73
N ALA A 139 24.08 -0.01 -10.67
CA ALA A 139 23.92 -1.23 -11.48
C ALA A 139 24.04 -2.51 -10.64
N ARG A 140 24.81 -2.47 -9.54
CA ARG A 140 24.88 -3.59 -8.58
C ARG A 140 23.59 -3.68 -7.76
N VAL A 141 23.04 -2.55 -7.30
CA VAL A 141 21.76 -2.49 -6.57
C VAL A 141 20.58 -2.96 -7.45
N LEU A 142 20.56 -2.59 -8.74
CA LEU A 142 19.57 -3.07 -9.71
C LEU A 142 19.74 -4.56 -10.07
N ARG A 143 20.99 -5.06 -10.12
CA ARG A 143 21.26 -6.49 -10.32
C ARG A 143 20.99 -7.33 -9.07
N THR A 144 21.10 -6.76 -7.86
CA THR A 144 20.71 -7.43 -6.62
C THR A 144 19.20 -7.42 -6.42
N SER A 145 18.51 -6.35 -6.81
CA SER A 145 17.04 -6.28 -6.71
C SER A 145 16.32 -7.25 -7.66
N SER A 146 16.89 -7.53 -8.83
CA SER A 146 16.32 -8.47 -9.82
C SER A 146 16.55 -9.95 -9.52
N ARG A 147 17.42 -10.30 -8.56
CA ARG A 147 17.67 -11.69 -8.15
C ARG A 147 17.00 -12.01 -6.82
N LEU A 148 15.67 -12.05 -6.84
CA LEU A 148 14.84 -12.50 -5.72
C LEU A 148 15.30 -13.88 -5.22
N GLY A 149 15.44 -14.00 -3.90
CA GLY A 149 15.80 -15.25 -3.22
C GLY A 149 17.30 -15.55 -3.13
N THR A 150 18.18 -14.58 -3.45
CA THR A 150 19.62 -14.67 -3.15
C THR A 150 19.93 -14.23 -1.72
N ASN A 151 21.08 -14.61 -1.17
CA ASN A 151 21.48 -14.19 0.19
C ASN A 151 21.50 -12.65 0.37
N ALA A 152 21.71 -11.90 -0.72
CA ALA A 152 21.70 -10.43 -0.73
C ALA A 152 20.30 -9.81 -0.96
N ASN A 153 19.30 -10.61 -1.33
CA ASN A 153 17.93 -10.17 -1.56
C ASN A 153 16.96 -11.31 -1.14
N PRO A 154 16.83 -11.56 0.17
CA PRO A 154 15.99 -12.63 0.68
C PRO A 154 14.53 -12.35 0.38
N ILE A 155 13.76 -13.41 0.16
CA ILE A 155 12.32 -13.28 -0.03
C ILE A 155 11.70 -12.95 1.33
N SER A 156 11.03 -11.80 1.43
CA SER A 156 10.17 -11.51 2.57
C SER A 156 8.93 -12.38 2.47
N LEU A 157 8.65 -13.16 3.51
CA LEU A 157 7.39 -13.88 3.65
C LEU A 157 6.28 -12.83 3.75
N ALA A 158 5.65 -12.52 2.62
CA ALA A 158 4.64 -11.48 2.55
C ALA A 158 3.48 -11.81 3.50
N LYS A 159 2.95 -10.75 4.14
CA LYS A 159 1.82 -10.75 5.06
C LYS A 159 0.58 -11.32 4.36
N GLY A 160 0.41 -12.64 4.41
CA GLY A 160 -0.59 -13.36 3.61
C GLY A 160 -0.29 -14.85 3.40
N VAL A 161 0.95 -15.30 3.64
CA VAL A 161 1.24 -16.73 3.83
C VAL A 161 0.81 -17.13 5.25
N THR A 162 -0.49 -17.20 5.47
CA THR A 162 -1.02 -17.71 6.74
C THR A 162 -0.74 -19.20 6.83
N TRP A 163 -0.23 -19.62 7.99
CA TRP A 163 -0.12 -21.01 8.41
C TRP A 163 -1.47 -21.69 8.22
N ALA A 164 -1.64 -22.42 7.12
CA ALA A 164 -2.67 -23.43 7.06
C ALA A 164 -2.14 -24.56 7.96
N GLY A 165 -2.70 -24.67 9.15
CA GLY A 165 -2.52 -25.84 10.00
C GLY A 165 -2.86 -27.12 9.23
N PRO A 166 -2.61 -28.30 9.82
CA PRO A 166 -2.76 -29.59 9.14
C PRO A 166 -4.23 -29.84 8.77
N ALA A 167 -4.66 -29.30 7.62
CA ALA A 167 -5.85 -29.71 6.93
C ALA A 167 -5.43 -30.90 6.07
N GLU A 168 -5.81 -32.08 6.54
CA GLU A 168 -5.68 -33.35 5.83
C GLU A 168 -6.22 -33.18 4.40
N GLY A 169 -5.33 -33.20 3.41
CA GLY A 169 -5.74 -33.53 2.05
C GLY A 169 -5.04 -32.84 0.88
N SER A 170 -4.53 -31.60 0.96
CA SER A 170 -3.94 -30.98 -0.26
C SER A 170 -3.06 -29.73 -0.06
N PHE A 171 -1.92 -29.84 0.62
CA PHE A 171 -0.95 -28.72 0.69
C PHE A 171 0.52 -29.16 0.59
N ALA A 172 0.92 -29.77 -0.53
CA ALA A 172 2.33 -30.06 -0.81
C ALA A 172 3.16 -28.80 -1.16
N TYR A 173 2.52 -27.68 -1.53
CA TYR A 173 3.22 -26.49 -2.04
C TYR A 173 3.55 -25.42 -0.98
N ALA A 174 2.79 -25.31 0.10
CA ALA A 174 3.03 -24.29 1.14
C ALA A 174 4.08 -24.73 2.18
N ALA A 175 4.26 -26.04 2.38
CA ALA A 175 5.20 -26.59 3.35
C ALA A 175 6.69 -26.48 2.95
N GLN A 176 7.01 -26.04 1.72
CA GLN A 176 8.38 -25.91 1.21
C GLN A 176 9.01 -24.53 1.43
N LEU A 177 8.24 -23.54 1.86
CA LEU A 177 8.70 -22.16 1.98
C LEU A 177 9.22 -21.80 3.38
N LEU A 178 9.05 -22.68 4.37
CA LEU A 178 9.51 -22.43 5.73
C LEU A 178 10.79 -23.22 6.01
N PRO A 179 11.86 -22.54 6.48
CA PRO A 179 13.08 -23.22 6.89
C PRO A 179 12.76 -24.09 8.10
N ARG A 180 13.13 -25.37 8.03
CA ARG A 180 12.98 -26.33 9.14
C ARG A 180 14.29 -26.42 9.89
N VAL A 181 14.24 -26.41 11.21
CA VAL A 181 15.42 -26.74 12.03
C VAL A 181 15.74 -28.21 11.78
N LEU A 182 16.99 -28.51 11.44
CA LEU A 182 17.40 -29.90 11.26
C LEU A 182 17.34 -30.58 12.64
N ALA A 183 16.48 -31.60 12.79
CA ALA A 183 16.11 -32.21 14.07
C ALA A 183 17.29 -32.74 14.89
N ASP A 184 18.44 -32.96 14.26
CA ASP A 184 19.66 -33.53 14.85
C ASP A 184 20.68 -32.51 15.35
N THR A 185 20.32 -31.23 15.39
CA THR A 185 21.26 -30.17 15.78
C THR A 185 20.98 -29.70 17.22
N ARG A 186 22.07 -29.46 17.98
CA ARG A 186 22.05 -28.73 19.28
C ARG A 186 21.24 -27.42 19.21
N ALA A 187 21.01 -26.88 18.01
CA ALA A 187 20.13 -25.77 17.72
C ALA A 187 18.68 -25.94 18.17
N ALA A 188 18.07 -27.12 17.97
CA ALA A 188 16.70 -27.37 18.41
C ALA A 188 16.62 -27.31 19.94
N ALA A 189 17.65 -27.84 20.62
CA ALA A 189 17.79 -27.72 22.06
C ALA A 189 18.08 -26.28 22.51
N MET A 190 18.88 -25.49 21.77
CA MET A 190 19.16 -24.08 22.11
C MET A 190 17.96 -23.15 21.88
N LEU A 191 17.08 -23.44 20.92
CA LEU A 191 15.82 -22.69 20.74
C LEU A 191 14.80 -23.00 21.84
N MET A 192 14.89 -24.19 22.45
CA MET A 192 14.03 -24.60 23.57
C MET A 192 14.63 -24.32 24.95
N GLN A 193 15.96 -24.17 25.06
CA GLN A 193 16.62 -23.81 26.30
C GLN A 193 16.60 -22.28 26.47
N PRO A 194 16.16 -21.78 27.63
CA PRO A 194 16.12 -20.35 27.89
C PRO A 194 17.55 -19.78 27.78
N LEU A 195 17.74 -18.76 26.95
CA LEU A 195 18.99 -18.00 26.92
C LEU A 195 19.29 -17.51 28.35
N PRO A 196 20.36 -17.99 29.01
CA PRO A 196 20.65 -17.61 30.39
C PRO A 196 21.21 -16.17 30.46
N PRO A 197 20.98 -15.42 31.55
CA PRO A 197 19.73 -15.15 32.26
C PRO A 197 19.22 -13.79 31.80
N LEU A 198 18.83 -13.65 30.53
CA LEU A 198 18.27 -12.38 30.08
C LEU A 198 16.79 -12.39 30.50
N LEU A 199 16.44 -11.56 31.49
CA LEU A 199 15.07 -11.29 31.98
C LEU A 199 14.22 -10.57 30.91
N LEU A 200 14.22 -11.09 29.69
CA LEU A 200 13.49 -10.52 28.57
C LEU A 200 12.16 -11.26 28.45
N GLU A 201 11.08 -10.53 28.73
CA GLU A 201 9.72 -11.06 28.61
C GLU A 201 9.35 -11.30 27.13
N ASN A 202 9.83 -10.42 26.24
CA ASN A 202 9.57 -10.48 24.81
C ASN A 202 10.87 -10.22 24.02
N LEU A 203 11.33 -11.22 23.26
CA LEU A 203 12.46 -11.07 22.36
C LEU A 203 12.01 -11.35 20.93
N ALA A 204 12.04 -10.31 20.09
CA ALA A 204 11.87 -10.46 18.65
C ALA A 204 13.26 -10.48 17.97
N LEU A 205 13.51 -11.51 17.18
CA LEU A 205 14.73 -11.68 16.39
C LEU A 205 14.35 -11.68 14.92
N THR A 206 15.07 -10.91 14.12
CA THR A 206 15.01 -11.01 12.66
C THR A 206 16.33 -11.59 12.16
N ALA A 207 16.27 -12.56 11.25
CA ALA A 207 17.46 -13.00 10.53
C ALA A 207 17.12 -13.50 9.13
N VAL A 208 18.16 -13.65 8.33
CA VAL A 208 18.09 -14.25 7.01
C VAL A 208 18.61 -15.68 7.10
N VAL A 209 17.76 -16.65 6.77
CA VAL A 209 18.23 -18.02 6.52
C VAL A 209 18.74 -18.09 5.08
N THR A 210 20.02 -18.37 4.91
CA THR A 210 20.67 -18.42 3.59
C THR A 210 20.28 -19.67 2.81
N ARG A 211 20.64 -19.71 1.53
CA ARG A 211 20.46 -20.89 0.67
C ARG A 211 21.24 -22.12 1.15
N GLU A 212 22.30 -21.88 1.91
CA GLU A 212 23.15 -22.88 2.53
C GLU A 212 22.60 -23.36 3.89
N GLY A 213 21.52 -22.73 4.38
CA GLY A 213 20.93 -23.07 5.68
C GLY A 213 21.63 -22.42 6.86
N GLU A 214 22.44 -21.39 6.63
CA GLU A 214 23.10 -20.63 7.69
C GLU A 214 22.26 -19.41 8.08
N LEU A 215 22.44 -18.91 9.31
CA LEU A 215 21.87 -17.64 9.72
C LEU A 215 22.81 -16.50 9.37
N ALA A 216 22.30 -15.50 8.66
CA ALA A 216 22.99 -14.25 8.37
C ALA A 216 22.15 -13.06 8.87
N SER A 217 22.79 -11.93 9.12
CA SER A 217 22.13 -10.67 9.49
C SER A 217 21.16 -10.81 10.66
N VAL A 218 21.58 -11.49 11.73
CA VAL A 218 20.76 -11.64 12.93
C VAL A 218 20.71 -10.32 13.68
N GLU A 219 19.53 -9.73 13.78
CA GLU A 219 19.28 -8.49 14.50
C GLU A 219 18.19 -8.70 15.55
N VAL A 220 18.36 -8.03 16.68
CA VAL A 220 17.40 -8.02 17.78
C VAL A 220 16.49 -6.81 17.58
N LEU A 221 15.18 -7.05 17.38
CA LEU A 221 14.19 -5.99 17.24
C LEU A 221 13.76 -5.53 18.64
N ARG A 222 14.37 -4.45 19.13
CA ARG A 222 14.03 -3.81 20.41
C ARG A 222 14.07 -2.29 20.27
N GLU A 223 13.31 -1.63 21.13
CA GLU A 223 13.26 -0.17 21.22
C GLU A 223 14.54 0.43 21.82
N SER A 224 15.29 -0.35 22.60
CA SER A 224 16.56 0.05 23.21
C SER A 224 17.74 -0.71 22.60
N ALA A 225 18.92 -0.09 22.61
CA ALA A 225 20.15 -0.70 22.13
C ALA A 225 20.42 -2.05 22.85
N PRO A 226 20.83 -3.09 22.11
CA PRO A 226 21.10 -4.39 22.71
C PRO A 226 22.31 -4.34 23.63
N ASP A 227 22.19 -4.97 24.79
CA ASP A 227 23.31 -5.21 25.70
C ASP A 227 24.39 -6.06 24.98
N ALA A 228 25.66 -5.81 25.29
CA ALA A 228 26.80 -6.53 24.73
C ALA A 228 26.70 -8.04 25.02
N ASP A 229 26.11 -8.42 26.15
CA ASP A 229 25.90 -9.82 26.52
C ASP A 229 24.86 -10.51 25.63
N LEU A 230 23.76 -9.81 25.35
CA LEU A 230 22.74 -10.27 24.41
C LEU A 230 23.31 -10.39 22.99
N ALA A 231 24.07 -9.39 22.54
CA ALA A 231 24.72 -9.44 21.23
C ALA A 231 25.67 -10.65 21.10
N ARG A 232 26.45 -10.93 22.15
CA ARG A 232 27.33 -12.13 22.20
C ARG A 232 26.54 -13.43 22.24
N ALA A 233 25.42 -13.48 22.96
CA ALA A 233 24.56 -14.67 23.00
C ALA A 233 23.91 -14.95 21.64
N VAL A 234 23.36 -13.92 20.99
CA VAL A 234 22.75 -14.01 19.67
C VAL A 234 23.78 -14.39 18.60
N SER A 235 24.98 -13.83 18.64
CA SER A 235 26.07 -14.20 17.73
C SER A 235 26.49 -15.67 17.87
N ARG A 236 26.58 -16.18 19.10
CA ARG A 236 26.85 -17.61 19.37
C ARG A 236 25.72 -18.53 18.89
N LEU A 237 24.48 -18.08 19.02
CA LEU A 237 23.33 -18.81 18.48
C LEU A 237 23.41 -18.86 16.94
N ALA A 238 23.70 -17.72 16.31
CA ALA A 238 23.78 -17.62 14.84
C ALA A 238 24.82 -18.57 14.24
N SER A 239 25.98 -18.72 14.88
CA SER A 239 27.07 -19.56 14.37
C SER A 239 26.85 -21.07 14.59
N GLY A 240 26.05 -21.46 15.58
CA GLY A 240 25.83 -22.87 15.95
C GLY A 240 24.65 -23.54 15.25
N VAL A 241 23.79 -22.78 14.58
CA VAL A 241 22.51 -23.28 14.04
C VAL A 241 22.60 -23.53 12.54
N ARG A 242 22.03 -24.66 12.10
CA ARG A 242 21.85 -25.01 10.68
C ARG A 242 20.38 -25.32 10.41
N PHE A 243 19.84 -24.72 9.37
CA PHE A 243 18.47 -24.91 8.90
C PHE A 243 18.46 -25.71 7.59
N VAL A 244 17.38 -26.45 7.34
CA VAL A 244 17.06 -26.91 6.00
C VAL A 244 16.63 -25.69 5.18
N PRO A 245 17.32 -25.37 4.06
CA PRO A 245 16.99 -24.20 3.25
C PRO A 245 15.56 -24.27 2.73
N ALA A 246 14.87 -23.12 2.73
CA ALA A 246 13.58 -23.01 2.06
C ALA A 246 13.76 -23.26 0.56
N ARG A 247 12.76 -23.87 -0.09
CA ARG A 247 12.79 -24.13 -1.53
C ARG A 247 11.62 -23.43 -2.21
N ALA A 248 11.92 -22.73 -3.30
CA ALA A 248 10.92 -22.17 -4.20
C ALA A 248 11.14 -22.78 -5.60
N ALA A 249 10.10 -23.39 -6.17
CA ALA A 249 10.18 -24.10 -7.45
C ALA A 249 11.34 -25.14 -7.50
N GLY A 250 11.59 -25.83 -6.38
CA GLY A 250 12.64 -26.86 -6.28
C GLY A 250 14.06 -26.36 -5.98
N ALA A 251 14.34 -25.05 -6.12
CA ALA A 251 15.64 -24.45 -5.85
C ALA A 251 15.72 -23.83 -4.44
N PRO A 252 16.89 -23.91 -3.74
CA PRO A 252 17.06 -23.28 -2.44
C PRO A 252 17.04 -21.75 -2.56
N VAL A 253 16.32 -21.10 -1.65
CA VAL A 253 16.17 -19.64 -1.60
C VAL A 253 16.48 -19.12 -0.21
N ALA A 254 17.04 -17.91 -0.14
CA ALA A 254 17.22 -17.20 1.12
C ALA A 254 15.89 -16.55 1.54
N VAL A 255 15.56 -16.64 2.82
CA VAL A 255 14.28 -16.16 3.38
C VAL A 255 14.54 -15.34 4.63
N SER A 256 13.84 -14.21 4.74
CA SER A 256 13.83 -13.40 5.96
C SER A 256 12.80 -13.98 6.94
N VAL A 257 13.24 -14.32 8.14
CA VAL A 257 12.43 -14.93 9.18
C VAL A 257 12.45 -14.04 10.41
N ILE A 258 11.27 -13.85 10.99
CA ILE A 258 11.10 -13.17 12.27
C ILE A 258 10.65 -14.21 13.29
N TRP A 259 11.44 -14.39 14.34
CA TRP A 259 11.07 -15.21 15.49
C TRP A 259 10.62 -14.30 16.62
N LEU A 260 9.47 -14.62 17.20
CA LEU A 260 9.02 -14.06 18.46
C LEU A 260 9.23 -15.13 19.54
N ILE A 261 10.06 -14.82 20.52
CA ILE A 261 10.32 -15.67 21.67
C ILE A 261 9.63 -15.03 22.85
N GLU A 262 8.59 -15.70 23.35
CA GLU A 262 7.83 -15.29 24.53
C GLU A 262 8.12 -16.27 25.68
N ARG A 263 8.44 -15.73 26.86
CA ARG A 263 8.71 -16.54 28.04
C ARG A 263 7.41 -16.83 28.78
N MET A 264 6.81 -18.00 28.54
CA MET A 264 5.67 -18.46 29.33
C MET A 264 6.13 -19.16 30.61
N THR A 265 5.79 -18.60 31.77
CA THR A 265 5.98 -19.27 33.07
C THR A 265 4.75 -20.11 33.38
N VAL A 266 4.88 -21.44 33.26
CA VAL A 266 3.83 -22.35 33.71
C VAL A 266 3.90 -22.42 35.23
N ARG A 267 2.91 -21.85 35.93
CA ARG A 267 2.71 -22.14 37.35
C ARG A 267 2.16 -23.56 37.46
N ALA A 268 2.85 -24.42 38.20
CA ALA A 268 2.27 -25.68 38.63
C ALA A 268 1.17 -25.36 39.65
N GLU A 269 -0.06 -25.71 39.32
CA GLU A 269 -1.18 -25.65 40.25
C GLU A 269 -1.03 -26.85 41.20
N SER A 270 -0.81 -26.57 42.49
CA SER A 270 -0.64 -27.56 43.56
C SER A 270 -1.94 -27.82 44.29
#